data_AF-A0A0L0GB99-F1
#
_entry.id   AF-A0A0L0GB99-F1
#
_cell.length_a   1.000
_cell.length_b   1.000
_cell.length_c   1.000
_cell.angle_alpha   90.00
_cell.angle_beta   90.00
_cell.angle_gamma   90.00
#
_symmetry.space_group_name_H-M   'P 1'
#
loop_
_entity.id
_entity.type
_entity.pdbx_description
1 polymer ?
#
loop_
_entity_poly.entity_id
_entity_poly.type
_entity_poly.pdbx_seq_one_letter_code
_entity_poly.pdbx_strand_id
1 'polypeptide(L)'
;MEGLTIDDLFTPTAETYAIIAETEKALASLYGSTDKVAAERWLTELQQQPQAWKIPRALLLTTKPVEVKFYGAMTLYNKLTKSWSDIPEHLRGNVGMFIIDFIIRNAGGESLVRTRLCQCLGAYALQTVPNIWANPVTDTIQALVGATSDEIVFEALL
;
A
#
# COMPACT_ATOMS: atom_id res chain seq x y z
N MET A 1 15.31 8.22 -22.42
CA MET A 1 13.95 7.79 -22.08
C MET A 1 14.06 7.10 -20.74
N GLU A 2 13.72 7.77 -19.65
CA GLU A 2 13.64 7.09 -18.35
C GLU A 2 12.50 6.08 -18.41
N GLY A 3 12.79 4.83 -18.07
CA GLY A 3 11.78 3.78 -18.01
C GLY A 3 10.83 4.02 -16.84
N LEU A 4 9.61 3.49 -16.94
CA LEU A 4 8.65 3.52 -15.84
C LEU A 4 9.26 2.90 -14.58
N THR A 5 9.14 3.59 -13.45
CA THR A 5 9.65 3.14 -12.15
C THR A 5 8.53 2.63 -11.25
N ILE A 6 8.91 1.97 -10.15
CA ILE A 6 7.95 1.56 -9.13
C ILE A 6 7.26 2.77 -8.48
N ASP A 7 7.99 3.88 -8.32
CA ASP A 7 7.43 5.08 -7.71
C ASP A 7 6.36 5.72 -8.58
N ASP A 8 6.46 5.63 -9.91
CA ASP A 8 5.43 6.14 -10.81
C ASP A 8 4.08 5.41 -10.64
N LEU A 9 4.12 4.14 -10.24
CA LEU A 9 2.92 3.32 -10.01
C LEU A 9 2.19 3.68 -8.71
N PHE A 10 2.94 4.08 -7.68
CA PHE A 10 2.40 4.30 -6.33
C PHE A 10 2.35 5.76 -5.89
N THR A 11 2.93 6.67 -6.66
CA THR A 11 2.94 8.10 -6.33
C THR A 11 1.66 8.78 -6.81
N PRO A 12 0.98 9.54 -5.94
CA PRO A 12 -0.14 10.37 -6.33
C PRO A 12 0.25 11.35 -7.44
N THR A 13 -0.58 11.43 -8.48
CA THR A 13 -0.57 12.49 -9.49
C THR A 13 -1.56 13.61 -9.12
N ALA A 14 -1.46 14.75 -9.81
CA ALA A 14 -2.41 15.86 -9.68
C ALA A 14 -3.88 15.41 -9.74
N GLU A 15 -4.21 14.50 -10.68
CA GLU A 15 -5.56 13.95 -10.84
C GLU A 15 -5.99 13.11 -9.64
N THR A 16 -5.08 12.31 -9.07
CA THR A 16 -5.41 11.43 -7.95
C THR A 16 -5.55 12.16 -6.61
N TYR A 17 -5.02 13.38 -6.46
CA TYR A 17 -5.25 14.18 -5.24
C TYR A 17 -6.72 14.52 -5.03
N ALA A 18 -7.47 14.78 -6.10
CA ALA A 18 -8.92 14.96 -6.01
C ALA A 18 -9.62 13.68 -5.51
N ILE A 19 -9.17 12.52 -5.99
CA ILE A 19 -9.69 11.21 -5.58
C ILE A 19 -9.38 10.93 -4.11
N ILE A 20 -8.17 11.27 -3.65
CA ILE A 20 -7.78 11.15 -2.24
C ILE A 20 -8.70 11.99 -1.36
N ALA A 21 -8.97 13.25 -1.74
CA ALA A 21 -9.88 14.12 -0.99
C ALA A 21 -11.31 13.56 -0.94
N GLU A 22 -11.84 13.08 -2.07
CA GLU A 22 -13.18 12.47 -2.10
C GLU A 22 -13.23 11.15 -1.31
N THR A 23 -12.12 10.41 -1.27
CA THR A 23 -11.99 9.21 -0.44
C THR A 23 -12.14 9.53 1.05
N GLU A 24 -11.46 10.57 1.52
CA GLU A 24 -11.55 11.00 2.92
C GLU A 24 -12.96 11.47 3.27
N LYS A 25 -13.62 12.18 2.36
CA LYS A 25 -15.01 12.60 2.51
C LYS A 25 -15.98 11.42 2.53
N ALA A 26 -15.81 10.45 1.63
CA ALA A 26 -16.64 9.24 1.62
C ALA A 26 -16.46 8.43 2.91
N LEU A 27 -15.23 8.28 3.41
CA LEU A 27 -14.97 7.64 4.69
C LEU A 27 -15.62 8.41 5.85
N ALA A 28 -15.53 9.74 5.87
CA ALA A 28 -16.21 10.55 6.88
C ALA A 28 -17.73 10.32 6.86
N SER A 29 -18.36 10.23 5.69
CA SER A 29 -19.80 9.89 5.55
C SER A 29 -20.12 8.47 6.02
N LEU A 30 -19.26 7.50 5.73
CA LEU A 30 -19.44 6.10 6.11
C LEU A 30 -19.39 5.91 7.63
N TYR A 31 -18.37 6.46 8.28
CA TYR A 31 -18.18 6.36 9.73
C TYR A 31 -19.08 7.32 10.52
N GLY A 32 -19.38 8.50 9.95
CA GLY A 32 -20.29 9.50 10.52
C GLY A 32 -21.78 9.17 10.38
N SER A 33 -22.12 8.09 9.66
CA SER A 33 -23.50 7.60 9.49
C SER A 33 -24.46 8.52 8.73
N THR A 34 -23.96 9.40 7.86
CA THR A 34 -24.80 10.33 7.08
C THR A 34 -25.34 9.71 5.80
N ASP A 35 -24.49 9.02 5.04
CA ASP A 35 -24.87 8.34 3.79
C ASP A 35 -23.98 7.10 3.56
N LYS A 36 -24.18 6.08 4.40
CA LYS A 36 -23.31 4.89 4.44
C LYS A 36 -23.31 4.11 3.13
N VAL A 37 -24.50 3.92 2.54
CA VAL A 37 -24.67 3.05 1.37
C VAL A 37 -24.00 3.67 0.14
N ALA A 38 -24.18 4.96 -0.10
CA ALA A 38 -23.53 5.61 -1.23
C ALA A 38 -22.01 5.67 -1.05
N ALA A 39 -21.54 5.97 0.17
CA ALA A 39 -20.10 6.00 0.48
C ALA A 39 -19.45 4.63 0.33
N GLU A 40 -20.03 3.57 0.90
CA GLU A 40 -19.50 2.21 0.79
C GLU A 40 -19.43 1.74 -0.66
N ARG A 41 -20.48 2.02 -1.45
CA ARG A 41 -20.51 1.71 -2.88
C ARG A 41 -19.39 2.43 -3.63
N TRP A 42 -19.25 3.74 -3.43
CA TRP A 42 -18.23 4.54 -4.11
C TRP A 42 -16.82 4.07 -3.76
N LEU A 43 -16.55 3.80 -2.47
CA LEU A 43 -15.27 3.29 -2.00
C LEU A 43 -14.96 1.92 -2.64
N THR A 44 -15.95 1.02 -2.68
CA THR A 44 -15.78 -0.30 -3.29
C THR A 44 -15.48 -0.20 -4.79
N GLU A 45 -16.20 0.66 -5.51
CA GLU A 45 -15.98 0.93 -6.93
C GLU A 45 -14.59 1.52 -7.18
N LEU A 46 -14.14 2.47 -6.35
CA LEU A 46 -12.80 3.07 -6.45
C LEU A 46 -11.70 2.02 -6.36
N GLN A 47 -11.78 1.05 -5.45
CA GLN A 47 -10.74 0.01 -5.31
C GLN A 47 -10.52 -0.82 -6.58
N GLN A 48 -11.52 -0.91 -7.46
CA GLN A 48 -11.40 -1.66 -8.72
C GLN A 48 -10.73 -0.85 -9.83
N GLN A 49 -10.59 0.46 -9.65
CA GLN A 49 -10.09 1.34 -10.71
C GLN A 49 -8.57 1.26 -10.87
N PRO A 50 -8.02 1.52 -12.08
CA PRO A 50 -6.57 1.52 -12.31
C PRO A 50 -5.82 2.53 -11.43
N GLN A 51 -6.35 3.74 -11.27
CA GLN A 51 -5.72 4.81 -10.49
C GLN A 51 -5.64 4.52 -8.98
N ALA A 52 -6.34 3.51 -8.48
CA ALA A 52 -6.30 3.13 -7.07
C ALA A 52 -4.94 2.58 -6.63
N TRP A 53 -4.02 2.26 -7.55
CA TRP A 53 -2.62 1.98 -7.21
C TRP A 53 -1.89 3.18 -6.59
N LYS A 54 -2.27 4.41 -6.96
CA LYS A 54 -1.55 5.64 -6.61
C LYS A 54 -1.98 6.28 -5.29
N ILE A 55 -3.15 5.91 -4.77
CA ILE A 55 -3.72 6.54 -3.57
C ILE A 55 -3.18 6.00 -2.22
N PRO A 56 -2.78 4.72 -2.05
CA PRO A 56 -2.38 4.19 -0.74
C PRO A 56 -1.26 4.98 -0.08
N ARG A 57 -0.29 5.49 -0.85
CA ARG A 57 0.83 6.28 -0.32
C ARG A 57 0.39 7.55 0.41
N ALA A 58 -0.65 8.22 -0.06
CA ALA A 58 -1.21 9.40 0.61
C ALA A 58 -2.10 9.03 1.80
N LEU A 59 -2.86 7.93 1.68
CA LEU A 59 -3.81 7.50 2.71
C LEU A 59 -3.13 6.84 3.91
N LEU A 60 -1.96 6.22 3.72
CA LEU A 60 -1.17 5.53 4.75
C LEU A 60 -0.20 6.45 5.52
N LEU A 61 -0.25 7.76 5.29
CA LEU A 61 0.53 8.72 6.08
C LEU A 61 0.14 8.63 7.55
N THR A 62 1.13 8.65 8.45
CA THR A 62 0.92 8.49 9.90
C THR A 62 0.05 9.57 10.52
N THR A 63 -0.04 10.73 9.87
CA THR A 63 -0.89 11.88 10.24
C THR A 63 -2.37 11.69 9.92
N LYS A 64 -2.74 10.66 9.14
CA LYS A 64 -4.13 10.40 8.74
C LYS A 64 -4.89 9.62 9.82
N PRO A 65 -6.22 9.79 9.92
CA PRO A 65 -7.07 8.97 10.80
C PRO A 65 -6.94 7.48 10.52
N VAL A 66 -7.22 6.64 11.53
CA VAL A 66 -7.08 5.17 11.42
C VAL A 66 -7.96 4.59 10.31
N GLU A 67 -9.15 5.12 10.10
CA GLU A 67 -10.10 4.71 9.07
C GLU A 67 -9.54 4.95 7.66
N VAL A 68 -8.88 6.09 7.47
CA VAL A 68 -8.22 6.47 6.22
C VAL A 68 -7.03 5.56 5.93
N LYS A 69 -6.17 5.35 6.93
CA LYS A 69 -5.02 4.44 6.82
C LYS A 69 -5.46 3.01 6.53
N PHE A 70 -6.47 2.52 7.24
CA PHE A 70 -7.00 1.18 7.05
C PHE A 70 -7.59 1.00 5.65
N TYR A 71 -8.34 1.99 5.15
CA TYR A 71 -8.84 1.96 3.78
C TYR A 71 -7.70 1.99 2.75
N GLY A 72 -6.64 2.77 2.97
CA GLY A 72 -5.43 2.76 2.16
C GLY A 72 -4.79 1.37 2.08
N ALA A 73 -4.63 0.70 3.23
CA ALA A 73 -4.12 -0.67 3.30
C ALA A 73 -5.05 -1.70 2.62
N MET A 74 -6.37 -1.56 2.80
CA MET A 74 -7.35 -2.43 2.12
C MET A 74 -7.32 -2.26 0.61
N THR A 75 -7.19 -1.02 0.14
CA THR A 75 -7.07 -0.70 -1.29
C THR A 75 -5.81 -1.35 -1.88
N LEU A 76 -4.67 -1.21 -1.21
CA LEU A 76 -3.43 -1.86 -1.64
C LEU A 76 -3.58 -3.39 -1.70
N TYR A 77 -4.15 -4.00 -0.66
CA TYR A 77 -4.41 -5.45 -0.64
C TYR A 77 -5.31 -5.89 -1.81
N ASN A 78 -6.39 -5.15 -2.08
CA ASN A 78 -7.30 -5.43 -3.20
C ASN A 78 -6.54 -5.40 -4.53
N LYS A 79 -5.70 -4.38 -4.74
CA LYS A 79 -4.90 -4.24 -5.97
C LYS A 79 -3.87 -5.37 -6.13
N LEU A 80 -3.16 -5.75 -5.06
CA LEU A 80 -2.21 -6.88 -5.08
C LEU A 80 -2.86 -8.22 -5.39
N THR A 81 -4.10 -8.43 -4.93
CA THR A 81 -4.80 -9.72 -5.10
C THR A 81 -5.59 -9.81 -6.40
N LYS A 82 -6.17 -8.69 -6.87
CA LYS A 82 -7.09 -8.69 -8.01
C LYS A 82 -6.52 -8.08 -9.29
N SER A 83 -5.50 -7.23 -9.18
CA SER A 83 -4.99 -6.44 -10.30
C SER A 83 -3.47 -6.58 -10.45
N TRP A 84 -2.88 -7.67 -9.99
CA TRP A 84 -1.44 -7.91 -10.07
C TRP A 84 -0.88 -7.81 -11.49
N SER A 85 -1.66 -8.19 -12.49
CA SER A 85 -1.32 -8.05 -13.91
C SER A 85 -1.07 -6.62 -14.37
N ASP A 86 -1.57 -5.61 -13.64
CA ASP A 86 -1.32 -4.20 -13.94
C ASP A 86 0.16 -3.83 -13.73
N ILE A 87 0.90 -4.60 -12.93
CA ILE A 87 2.30 -4.33 -12.61
C ILE A 87 3.20 -4.96 -13.69
N PRO A 88 3.99 -4.15 -14.41
CA PRO A 88 4.97 -4.64 -15.38
C PRO A 88 5.97 -5.60 -14.73
N GLU A 89 6.32 -6.67 -15.43
CA GLU A 89 7.13 -7.76 -14.89
C GLU A 89 8.46 -7.30 -14.28
N HIS A 90 9.14 -6.37 -14.95
CA HIS A 90 10.41 -5.80 -14.47
C HIS A 90 10.30 -4.97 -13.18
N LEU A 91 9.08 -4.55 -12.78
CA LEU A 91 8.84 -3.78 -11.56
C LEU A 91 8.32 -4.63 -10.40
N ARG A 92 7.93 -5.89 -10.67
CA ARG A 92 7.29 -6.75 -9.65
C ARG A 92 8.20 -6.98 -8.45
N GLY A 93 9.50 -7.16 -8.66
CA GLY A 93 10.47 -7.36 -7.57
C GLY A 93 10.56 -6.20 -6.58
N ASN A 94 10.26 -4.97 -7.02
CA ASN A 94 10.36 -3.77 -6.18
C ASN A 94 9.15 -3.56 -5.26
N VAL A 95 8.02 -4.23 -5.53
CA VAL A 95 6.77 -4.06 -4.76
C VAL A 95 6.94 -4.49 -3.30
N GLY A 96 7.74 -5.54 -3.03
CA GLY A 96 7.98 -6.03 -1.68
C GLY A 96 8.58 -4.98 -0.75
N MET A 97 9.66 -4.31 -1.21
CA MET A 97 10.30 -3.24 -0.44
C MET A 97 9.36 -2.07 -0.17
N PHE A 98 8.52 -1.72 -1.15
CA PHE A 98 7.50 -0.69 -0.98
C PHE A 98 6.47 -1.04 0.12
N ILE A 99 6.04 -2.30 0.21
CA ILE A 99 5.12 -2.75 1.28
C ILE A 99 5.85 -2.74 2.64
N ILE A 100 7.10 -3.19 2.69
CA ILE A 100 7.91 -3.20 3.92
C ILE A 100 8.11 -1.78 4.46
N ASP A 101 8.37 -0.79 3.59
CA ASP A 101 8.46 0.62 3.99
C ASP A 101 7.19 1.10 4.71
N PHE A 102 6.00 0.76 4.20
CA PHE A 102 4.75 1.09 4.92
C PHE A 102 4.60 0.38 6.25
N ILE A 103 5.03 -0.89 6.36
CA ILE A 103 5.00 -1.64 7.62
C ILE A 103 5.90 -0.96 8.65
N ILE A 104 7.10 -0.56 8.26
CA ILE A 104 8.06 0.15 9.12
C ILE A 104 7.48 1.50 9.56
N ARG A 105 7.00 2.33 8.63
CA ARG A 105 6.41 3.64 8.95
C ARG A 105 5.19 3.56 9.86
N ASN A 106 4.42 2.47 9.78
CA ASN A 106 3.24 2.23 10.62
C ASN A 106 3.51 1.28 11.80
N ALA A 107 4.77 0.95 12.12
CA ALA A 107 5.11 0.01 13.18
C ALA A 107 4.58 0.46 14.55
N GLY A 108 4.67 1.75 14.86
CA GLY A 108 4.12 2.35 16.09
C GLY A 108 2.61 2.65 16.06
N GLY A 109 1.93 2.39 14.94
CA GLY A 109 0.54 2.78 14.71
C GLY A 109 -0.51 1.82 15.29
N GLU A 110 -1.69 1.81 14.68
CA GLU A 110 -2.82 0.97 15.07
C GLU A 110 -2.63 -0.48 14.58
N SER A 111 -2.92 -1.45 15.45
CA SER A 111 -2.72 -2.88 15.16
C SER A 111 -3.47 -3.33 13.90
N LEU A 112 -4.69 -2.83 13.70
CA LEU A 112 -5.52 -3.17 12.55
C LEU A 112 -4.87 -2.78 11.22
N VAL A 113 -4.24 -1.60 11.15
CA VAL A 113 -3.53 -1.12 9.94
C VAL A 113 -2.32 -1.99 9.68
N ARG A 114 -1.51 -2.27 10.71
CA ARG A 114 -0.34 -3.17 10.60
C ARG A 114 -0.72 -4.55 10.12
N THR A 115 -1.74 -5.17 10.71
CA THR A 115 -2.21 -6.50 10.30
C THR A 115 -2.59 -6.51 8.82
N ARG A 116 -3.28 -5.46 8.33
CA ARG A 116 -3.65 -5.37 6.91
C ARG A 116 -2.42 -5.18 6.00
N LEU A 117 -1.41 -4.42 6.43
CA LEU A 117 -0.16 -4.29 5.69
C LEU A 117 0.64 -5.60 5.64
N CYS A 118 0.68 -6.37 6.74
CA CYS A 118 1.26 -7.72 6.72
C CYS A 118 0.52 -8.66 5.76
N GLN A 119 -0.81 -8.52 5.64
CA GLN A 119 -1.58 -9.26 4.63
C GLN A 119 -1.24 -8.82 3.20
N CYS A 120 -0.93 -7.53 2.97
CA CYS A 120 -0.41 -7.06 1.68
C CYS A 120 0.91 -7.75 1.35
N LEU A 121 1.82 -7.85 2.32
CA LEU A 121 3.11 -8.53 2.13
C LEU A 121 2.93 -10.02 1.84
N GLY A 122 2.00 -10.68 2.54
CA GLY A 122 1.63 -12.07 2.28
C GLY A 122 1.01 -12.26 0.89
N ALA A 123 0.13 -11.37 0.45
CA ALA A 123 -0.42 -11.38 -0.90
C ALA A 123 0.67 -11.22 -1.97
N TYR A 124 1.62 -10.30 -1.75
CA TYR A 124 2.78 -10.14 -2.62
C TYR A 124 3.65 -11.41 -2.67
N ALA A 125 3.93 -12.04 -1.53
CA ALA A 125 4.69 -13.29 -1.48
C ALA A 125 4.02 -14.40 -2.30
N LEU A 126 2.69 -14.54 -2.20
CA LEU A 126 1.94 -15.52 -3.00
C LEU A 126 2.02 -15.26 -4.51
N GLN A 127 2.15 -14.01 -4.93
CA GLN A 127 2.30 -13.65 -6.35
C GLN A 127 3.72 -13.88 -6.89
N THR A 128 4.72 -13.99 -6.01
CA THR A 128 6.15 -13.88 -6.39
C THR A 128 6.98 -15.10 -6.04
N VAL A 129 6.56 -15.92 -5.07
CA VAL A 129 7.26 -17.16 -4.72
C VAL A 129 7.01 -18.22 -5.81
N PRO A 130 8.03 -19.01 -6.18
CA PRO A 130 9.44 -18.90 -5.80
C PRO A 130 10.26 -18.02 -6.77
N ASN A 131 9.67 -17.57 -7.88
CA ASN A 131 10.40 -17.09 -9.06
C ASN A 131 11.00 -15.68 -8.91
N ILE A 132 10.34 -14.80 -8.15
CA ILE A 132 10.73 -13.40 -7.97
C ILE A 132 11.25 -13.19 -6.55
N TRP A 133 10.58 -13.75 -5.55
CA TRP A 133 10.98 -13.62 -4.14
C TRP A 133 11.17 -14.99 -3.50
N ALA A 134 12.40 -15.49 -3.49
CA ALA A 134 12.70 -16.87 -3.12
C ALA A 134 12.63 -17.13 -1.60
N ASN A 135 13.04 -16.16 -0.78
CA ASN A 135 13.21 -16.34 0.68
C ASN A 135 12.38 -15.33 1.50
N PRO A 136 11.05 -15.27 1.32
CA PRO A 136 10.24 -14.16 1.81
C PRO A 136 10.30 -13.95 3.33
N VAL A 137 10.38 -15.04 4.10
CA VAL A 137 10.44 -14.96 5.57
C VAL A 137 11.77 -14.38 6.02
N THR A 138 12.89 -14.92 5.53
CA THR A 138 14.25 -14.51 5.91
C THR A 138 14.49 -13.05 5.54
N ASP A 139 14.17 -12.68 4.30
CA ASP A 139 14.40 -11.33 3.78
C ASP A 139 13.55 -10.30 4.55
N THR A 140 12.31 -10.65 4.90
CA THR A 140 11.44 -9.78 5.71
C THR A 140 12.02 -9.56 7.11
N ILE A 141 12.47 -10.62 7.78
CA ILE A 141 13.09 -10.51 9.11
C ILE A 141 14.32 -9.61 9.05
N GLN A 142 15.19 -9.81 8.05
CA GLN A 142 16.38 -8.99 7.88
C GLN A 142 16.04 -7.52 7.65
N ALA A 143 15.06 -7.22 6.78
CA ALA A 143 14.64 -5.85 6.52
C ALA A 143 14.05 -5.17 7.77
N LEU A 144 13.22 -5.88 8.54
CA LEU A 144 12.60 -5.33 9.75
C LEU A 144 13.61 -5.15 10.89
N VAL A 145 14.53 -6.11 11.08
CA VAL A 145 15.59 -6.02 12.10
C VAL A 145 16.60 -4.94 11.74
N GLY A 146 17.00 -4.83 10.47
CA GLY A 146 17.85 -3.75 9.97
C GLY A 146 17.23 -2.38 10.20
N ALA A 147 15.93 -2.23 9.92
CA ALA A 147 15.20 -0.99 10.20
C ALA A 147 15.12 -0.63 11.69
N THR A 148 15.20 -1.61 12.60
CA THR A 148 15.31 -1.35 14.05
C THR A 148 16.74 -1.08 14.53
N SER A 149 17.73 -1.42 13.71
CA SER A 149 19.16 -1.32 14.06
C SER A 149 19.80 -0.04 13.52
N ASP A 150 19.21 0.59 12.51
CA ASP A 150 19.85 1.66 11.75
C ASP A 150 19.07 2.98 11.74
N GLU A 151 19.50 3.88 12.63
CA GLU A 151 19.61 5.32 12.35
C GLU A 151 20.63 5.60 11.22
N ILE A 152 21.28 4.56 10.65
CA ILE A 152 22.35 4.64 9.65
C ILE A 152 22.37 3.34 8.83
N VAL A 153 21.72 3.21 7.65
CA VAL A 153 22.16 2.44 6.45
C VAL A 153 20.97 2.42 5.46
N PHE A 154 20.80 3.47 4.65
CA PHE A 154 19.90 3.44 3.49
C PHE A 154 20.61 3.13 2.16
N GLU A 155 21.90 2.74 2.19
CA GLU A 155 22.69 2.56 0.95
C GLU A 155 23.02 1.12 0.54
N ALA A 156 22.60 0.08 1.27
CA ALA A 156 23.09 -1.29 1.00
C ALA A 156 22.16 -2.18 0.15
N LEU A 157 21.07 -1.66 -0.44
CA LEU A 157 20.11 -2.47 -1.23
C LEU A 157 19.80 -1.88 -2.62
N LEU A 158 20.83 -1.36 -3.29
CA LEU A 158 20.87 -1.18 -4.75
C LEU A 158 22.07 -1.92 -5.35
#